data_AF-A0A7J3P8R5-F1
#
_entry.id   AF-A0A7J3P8R5-F1
#
_cell.length_a   1.000
_cell.length_b   1.000
_cell.length_c   1.000
_cell.angle_alpha   90.00
_cell.angle_beta   90.00
_cell.angle_gamma   90.00
#
_symmetry.space_group_name_H-M   'P 1'
#
loop_
_entity.id
_entity.type
_entity.pdbx_description
1 polymer ?
#
loop_
_entity_poly.entity_id
_entity_poly.type
_entity_poly.pdbx_seq_one_letter_code
_entity_poly.pdbx_strand_id
1 'polypeptide(L)'
;MPDLALKCYALLYTKYGTREFSGNSLSWFLSAPMRRKIFHVLAKRRWLERTGRDRYRCIPPGKVLREMFQFKVFEKMKKAKRPWCFTKASAVEIWTDFSYVQRSWEYSPYFIKILKRDLPYWKNFLRSNDISFFVQGAGSAMGEFVVLEPVNRLEWEIRHGFPVDRLKNVVKFCVNRATFEYPLAYLALKYKMKIKVDPRVMEKVAEAL
;
A
#
# COMPACT_ATOMS: atom_id res chain seq x y z
N MET A 1 17.25 11.07 9.42
CA MET A 1 17.03 10.03 10.45
C MET A 1 16.80 8.61 9.90
N PRO A 2 16.05 8.37 8.80
CA PRO A 2 15.88 7.03 8.23
C PRO A 2 17.20 6.35 7.83
N ASP A 3 18.12 7.12 7.25
CA ASP A 3 19.44 6.66 6.81
C ASP A 3 20.33 6.18 7.98
N LEU A 4 20.38 6.93 9.07
CA LEU A 4 21.13 6.53 10.27
C LEU A 4 20.58 5.23 10.88
N ALA A 5 19.26 5.06 10.94
CA ALA A 5 18.66 3.84 11.45
C ALA A 5 19.03 2.61 10.59
N LEU A 6 19.04 2.77 9.26
CA LEU A 6 19.47 1.73 8.33
C LEU A 6 20.95 1.38 8.51
N LYS A 7 21.83 2.38 8.61
CA LYS A 7 23.27 2.18 8.89
C LYS A 7 23.50 1.46 10.22
N CYS A 8 22.77 1.85 11.27
CA CYS A 8 22.84 1.18 12.57
C CYS A 8 22.35 -0.27 12.49
N TYR A 9 21.25 -0.54 11.80
CA TYR A 9 20.76 -1.91 11.60
C TYR A 9 21.78 -2.77 10.83
N ALA A 10 22.33 -2.24 9.73
CA ALA A 10 23.35 -2.94 8.95
C ALA A 10 24.56 -3.28 9.82
N LEU A 11 25.08 -2.32 10.60
CA LEU A 11 26.20 -2.55 11.52
C LEU A 11 25.87 -3.63 12.57
N LEU A 12 24.70 -3.56 13.19
CA LEU A 12 24.27 -4.53 14.20
C LEU A 12 24.12 -5.93 13.60
N TYR A 13 23.52 -6.06 12.41
CA TYR A 13 23.38 -7.34 11.74
C TYR A 13 24.72 -7.91 11.27
N THR A 14 25.62 -7.09 10.71
CA THR A 14 26.96 -7.54 10.33
C THR A 14 27.75 -8.04 11.54
N LYS A 15 27.61 -7.38 12.70
CA LYS A 15 28.37 -7.73 13.91
C LYS A 15 27.79 -8.91 14.68
N TYR A 16 26.46 -9.00 14.79
CA TYR A 16 25.79 -9.96 15.68
C TYR A 16 24.92 -10.97 14.94
N GLY A 17 24.64 -10.77 13.65
CA GLY A 17 23.69 -11.57 12.88
C GLY A 17 22.34 -11.62 13.58
N THR A 18 21.82 -12.82 13.78
CA THR A 18 20.59 -13.11 14.55
C THR A 18 20.88 -13.50 16.01
N ARG A 19 22.08 -13.26 16.52
CA ARG A 19 22.41 -13.51 17.93
C ARG A 19 21.94 -12.34 18.81
N GLU A 20 21.82 -12.58 20.10
CA GLU A 20 21.43 -11.55 21.05
C GLU A 20 22.58 -10.59 21.37
N PHE A 21 22.25 -9.32 21.57
CA PHE A 21 23.19 -8.27 21.93
C PHE A 21 22.56 -7.25 22.89
N SER A 22 23.41 -6.43 23.54
CA SER A 22 22.97 -5.40 24.50
C SER A 22 22.50 -4.12 23.80
N GLY A 23 21.57 -3.40 24.41
CA GLY A 23 21.20 -2.04 24.00
C GLY A 23 22.36 -1.02 24.05
N ASN A 24 23.47 -1.37 24.70
CA ASN A 24 24.70 -0.57 24.70
C ASN A 24 25.63 -0.84 23.51
N SER A 25 25.33 -1.76 22.59
CA SER A 25 26.23 -2.10 21.46
C SER A 25 26.60 -0.94 20.53
N LEU A 26 25.86 0.18 20.57
CA LEU A 26 26.14 1.39 19.79
C LEU A 26 26.73 2.54 20.62
N SER A 27 27.17 2.31 21.87
CA SER A 27 27.62 3.36 22.79
C SER A 27 28.82 4.15 22.31
N TRP A 28 29.70 3.50 21.54
CA TRP A 28 30.88 4.10 20.94
C TRP A 28 30.58 5.10 19.82
N PHE A 29 29.40 4.99 19.18
CA PHE A 29 29.04 5.80 18.02
C PHE A 29 27.92 6.80 18.31
N LEU A 30 27.10 6.54 19.33
CA LEU A 30 25.87 7.29 19.59
C LEU A 30 25.69 7.58 21.09
N SER A 31 25.24 8.80 21.39
CA SER A 31 24.81 9.19 22.73
C SER A 31 23.64 8.33 23.23
N ALA A 32 23.49 8.18 24.55
CA ALA A 32 22.43 7.36 25.13
C ALA A 32 20.99 7.76 24.68
N PRO A 33 20.63 9.05 24.57
CA PRO A 33 19.35 9.46 24.01
C PRO A 33 19.17 9.00 22.56
N MET A 34 20.20 9.13 21.73
CA MET A 34 20.14 8.73 20.32
C MET A 34 20.03 7.22 20.17
N ARG A 35 20.76 6.43 20.96
CA ARG A 35 20.63 4.96 20.98
C ARG A 35 19.21 4.54 21.29
N ARG A 36 18.62 5.07 22.36
CA ARG A 36 17.23 4.75 22.73
C ARG A 36 16.26 5.06 21.59
N LYS A 37 16.43 6.20 20.92
CA LYS A 37 15.62 6.58 19.75
C LYS A 37 15.80 5.62 18.58
N ILE A 38 17.04 5.25 18.23
CA ILE A 38 17.33 4.32 17.13
C ILE A 38 16.76 2.94 17.44
N PHE A 39 17.03 2.39 18.62
CA PHE A 39 16.49 1.08 19.02
C PHE A 39 14.96 1.08 19.04
N HIS A 40 14.34 2.16 19.53
CA HIS A 40 12.89 2.31 19.46
C HIS A 40 12.38 2.30 18.01
N VAL A 41 13.03 3.05 17.11
CA VAL A 41 12.65 3.08 15.68
C VAL A 41 12.81 1.70 15.04
N LEU A 42 13.94 1.03 15.28
CA LEU A 42 14.22 -0.29 14.72
C LEU A 42 13.29 -1.37 15.26
N ALA A 43 12.98 -1.35 16.56
CA ALA A 43 12.02 -2.27 17.16
C ALA A 43 10.60 -2.00 16.68
N LYS A 44 10.19 -0.73 16.59
CA LYS A 44 8.87 -0.33 16.06
C LYS A 44 8.69 -0.79 14.60
N ARG A 45 9.77 -0.76 13.81
CA ARG A 45 9.80 -1.25 12.42
C ARG A 45 9.99 -2.76 12.29
N ARG A 46 10.09 -3.51 13.39
CA ARG A 46 10.37 -4.96 13.41
C ARG A 46 11.66 -5.33 12.68
N TRP A 47 12.68 -4.48 12.80
CA TRP A 47 14.04 -4.81 12.35
C TRP A 47 14.86 -5.41 13.51
N LEU A 48 14.46 -5.09 14.74
CA LEU A 48 14.94 -5.70 15.96
C LEU A 48 13.77 -6.31 16.74
N GLU A 49 14.06 -7.42 17.41
CA GLU A 49 13.20 -8.04 18.41
C GLU A 49 13.84 -7.84 19.78
N ARG A 50 13.03 -7.53 20.80
CA ARG A 50 13.49 -7.40 22.17
C ARG A 50 13.33 -8.73 22.88
N THR A 51 14.45 -9.39 23.20
CA THR A 51 14.48 -10.71 23.85
C THR A 51 14.52 -10.63 25.38
N GLY A 52 14.80 -9.45 25.95
CA GLY A 52 14.83 -9.25 27.40
C GLY A 52 15.02 -7.79 27.82
N ARG A 53 15.35 -7.56 29.10
CA ARG A 53 15.70 -6.22 29.59
C ARG A 53 17.02 -5.79 28.96
N ASP A 54 16.95 -4.77 28.11
CA ASP A 54 18.10 -4.24 27.35
C ASP A 54 18.83 -5.27 26.46
N ARG A 55 18.11 -6.32 26.03
CA ARG A 55 18.61 -7.34 25.09
C ARG A 55 17.77 -7.33 23.82
N TYR A 56 18.47 -7.39 22.70
CA TYR A 56 17.87 -7.32 21.37
C TYR A 56 18.49 -8.35 20.43
N ARG A 57 17.75 -8.71 19.40
CA ARG A 57 18.16 -9.59 18.31
C ARG A 57 17.76 -8.96 16.98
N CYS A 58 18.63 -9.02 15.98
CA CYS A 58 18.24 -8.56 14.65
C CYS A 58 17.33 -9.58 13.97
N ILE A 59 16.29 -9.08 13.30
CA ILE A 59 15.49 -9.87 12.39
C ILE A 59 16.26 -9.98 11.05
N PRO A 60 16.30 -11.14 10.37
CA PRO A 60 17.05 -11.30 9.13
C PRO A 60 16.65 -10.28 8.04
N PRO A 61 17.61 -9.72 7.29
CA PRO A 61 17.34 -8.73 6.24
C PRO A 61 16.31 -9.22 5.23
N GLY A 62 16.38 -10.49 4.80
CA GLY A 62 15.40 -11.04 3.87
C GLY A 62 13.96 -11.06 4.40
N LYS A 63 13.75 -11.10 5.73
CA LYS A 63 12.42 -10.96 6.34
C LYS A 63 12.04 -9.49 6.45
N VAL A 64 12.96 -8.65 6.89
CA VAL A 64 12.79 -7.19 6.98
C VAL A 64 12.41 -6.57 5.63
N LEU A 65 13.11 -6.95 4.55
CA LEU A 65 12.83 -6.50 3.18
C LEU A 65 11.46 -6.98 2.71
N ARG A 66 11.12 -8.26 2.94
CA ARG A 66 9.78 -8.78 2.58
C ARG A 66 8.65 -8.04 3.30
N GLU A 67 8.83 -7.72 4.57
CA GLU A 67 7.84 -6.93 5.33
C GLU A 67 7.74 -5.48 4.82
N MET A 68 8.84 -4.87 4.32
CA MET A 68 8.79 -3.53 3.70
C MET A 68 7.93 -3.47 2.44
N PHE A 69 7.86 -4.57 1.67
CA PHE A 69 7.08 -4.66 0.43
C PHE A 69 5.78 -5.43 0.58
N GLN A 70 5.38 -5.78 1.81
CA GLN A 70 4.12 -6.47 2.05
C GLN A 70 2.93 -5.52 1.85
N PHE A 71 2.02 -5.87 0.95
CA PHE A 71 0.78 -5.14 0.74
C PHE A 71 -0.13 -5.25 1.97
N LYS A 72 -0.38 -4.12 2.62
CA LYS A 72 -1.19 -4.01 3.84
C LYS A 72 -2.41 -3.12 3.66
N VAL A 73 -2.54 -2.38 2.55
CA VAL A 73 -3.64 -1.41 2.37
C VAL A 73 -5.00 -2.09 2.50
N PHE A 74 -5.27 -3.19 1.79
CA PHE A 74 -6.58 -3.88 1.89
C PHE A 74 -6.96 -4.23 3.33
N GLU A 75 -6.04 -4.85 4.08
CA GLU A 75 -6.27 -5.29 5.46
C GLU A 75 -6.40 -4.12 6.44
N LYS A 76 -5.64 -3.04 6.23
CA LYS A 76 -5.75 -1.84 7.07
C LYS A 76 -7.05 -1.10 6.78
N MET A 77 -7.41 -0.92 5.52
CA MET A 77 -8.59 -0.15 5.12
C MET A 77 -9.90 -0.76 5.62
N LYS A 78 -9.98 -2.09 5.77
CA LYS A 78 -11.11 -2.79 6.45
C LYS A 78 -11.35 -2.29 7.88
N LYS A 79 -10.32 -1.79 8.57
CA LYS A 79 -10.37 -1.32 9.96
C LYS A 79 -10.64 0.18 10.08
N ALA A 80 -10.80 0.89 8.96
CA ALA A 80 -11.09 2.32 8.97
C ALA A 80 -12.50 2.60 9.49
N LYS A 81 -12.64 3.65 10.30
CA LYS A 81 -13.90 4.07 10.95
C LYS A 81 -14.63 5.20 10.21
N ARG A 82 -14.06 5.66 9.09
CA ARG A 82 -14.67 6.70 8.24
C ARG A 82 -15.02 6.12 6.88
N PRO A 83 -16.07 6.63 6.20
CA PRO A 83 -16.42 6.19 4.86
C PRO A 83 -15.30 6.42 3.84
N TRP A 84 -15.15 5.48 2.92
CA TRP A 84 -14.22 5.53 1.80
C TRP A 84 -14.68 4.55 0.72
N CYS A 85 -14.11 4.65 -0.48
CA CYS A 85 -14.19 3.59 -1.49
C CYS A 85 -12.94 3.57 -2.38
N PHE A 86 -12.60 2.39 -2.93
CA PHE A 86 -11.61 2.30 -4.00
C PHE A 86 -12.10 3.00 -5.26
N THR A 87 -11.22 3.70 -5.96
CA THR A 87 -11.52 4.44 -7.20
C THR A 87 -10.44 4.19 -8.25
N LYS A 88 -10.61 4.75 -9.46
CA LYS A 88 -9.62 4.74 -10.54
C LYS A 88 -9.08 3.32 -10.80
N ALA A 89 -7.78 3.14 -11.03
CA ALA A 89 -7.15 1.86 -11.29
C ALA A 89 -7.49 0.81 -10.21
N SER A 90 -7.47 1.16 -8.93
CA SER A 90 -7.80 0.22 -7.85
C SER A 90 -9.25 -0.26 -7.91
N ALA A 91 -10.19 0.58 -8.36
CA ALA A 91 -11.56 0.14 -8.60
C ALA A 91 -11.65 -0.77 -9.83
N VAL A 92 -10.91 -0.45 -10.90
CA VAL A 92 -10.87 -1.30 -12.11
C VAL A 92 -10.45 -2.71 -11.76
N GLU A 93 -9.35 -2.88 -11.03
CA GLU A 93 -8.86 -4.19 -10.60
C GLU A 93 -9.95 -5.00 -9.88
N ILE A 94 -10.70 -4.37 -8.97
CA ILE A 94 -11.75 -5.07 -8.21
C ILE A 94 -12.95 -5.40 -9.10
N TRP A 95 -13.33 -4.51 -10.02
CA TRP A 95 -14.47 -4.72 -10.92
C TRP A 95 -14.21 -5.79 -11.99
N THR A 96 -12.94 -6.01 -12.33
CA THR A 96 -12.48 -7.09 -13.21
C THR A 96 -12.08 -8.35 -12.44
N ASP A 97 -12.56 -8.56 -11.21
CA ASP A 97 -12.20 -9.71 -10.37
C ASP A 97 -10.69 -9.98 -10.26
N PHE A 98 -9.89 -8.92 -10.26
CA PHE A 98 -8.44 -8.98 -10.23
C PHE A 98 -7.78 -9.71 -11.42
N SER A 99 -8.52 -9.95 -12.52
CA SER A 99 -7.93 -10.42 -13.79
C SER A 99 -6.99 -9.39 -14.43
N TYR A 100 -7.13 -8.13 -14.03
CA TYR A 100 -6.22 -7.05 -14.31
C TYR A 100 -5.66 -6.50 -12.99
N VAL A 101 -4.33 -6.37 -12.91
CA VAL A 101 -3.61 -5.78 -11.78
C VAL A 101 -2.54 -4.85 -12.32
N GLN A 102 -2.58 -3.57 -11.91
CA GLN A 102 -1.61 -2.56 -12.34
C GLN A 102 -0.41 -2.45 -11.37
N ARG A 103 -0.50 -3.13 -10.22
CA ARG A 103 0.46 -3.03 -9.12
C ARG A 103 1.68 -3.92 -9.33
N SER A 104 2.86 -3.41 -8.99
CA SER A 104 4.10 -4.18 -8.85
C SER A 104 4.74 -3.94 -7.48
N TRP A 105 5.74 -4.74 -7.10
CA TRP A 105 6.43 -4.56 -5.81
C TRP A 105 7.11 -3.19 -5.68
N GLU A 106 7.58 -2.64 -6.79
CA GLU A 106 8.25 -1.34 -6.86
C GLU A 106 7.26 -0.17 -6.85
N TYR A 107 6.06 -0.35 -7.41
CA TYR A 107 5.07 0.71 -7.56
C TYR A 107 3.65 0.18 -7.40
N SER A 108 3.06 0.41 -6.23
CA SER A 108 1.73 -0.10 -5.87
C SER A 108 0.81 1.00 -5.34
N PRO A 109 0.24 1.83 -6.24
CA PRO A 109 -0.72 2.84 -5.87
C PRO A 109 -2.10 2.24 -5.54
N TYR A 110 -2.68 2.68 -4.43
CA TYR A 110 -4.07 2.44 -4.06
C TYR A 110 -4.85 3.75 -4.10
N PHE A 111 -5.75 3.89 -5.05
CA PHE A 111 -6.57 5.08 -5.20
C PHE A 111 -7.85 4.95 -4.39
N ILE A 112 -8.09 5.88 -3.46
CA ILE A 112 -9.29 5.87 -2.64
C ILE A 112 -9.98 7.24 -2.66
N LYS A 113 -11.31 7.23 -2.78
CA LYS A 113 -12.14 8.40 -2.52
C LYS A 113 -12.49 8.49 -1.05
N ILE A 114 -12.42 9.69 -0.52
CA ILE A 114 -12.77 10.01 0.87
C ILE A 114 -13.60 11.29 0.90
N LEU A 115 -14.39 11.52 1.96
CA LEU A 115 -15.02 12.83 2.14
C LEU A 115 -13.95 13.88 2.47
N LYS A 116 -14.03 15.06 1.86
CA LYS A 116 -13.11 16.18 2.13
C LYS A 116 -13.00 16.52 3.62
N ARG A 117 -14.14 16.53 4.32
CA ARG A 117 -14.20 16.80 5.77
C ARG A 117 -13.41 15.79 6.62
N ASP A 118 -13.23 14.57 6.12
CA ASP A 118 -12.54 13.48 6.83
C ASP A 118 -11.05 13.39 6.46
N LEU A 119 -10.53 14.29 5.61
CA LEU A 119 -9.12 14.28 5.22
C LEU A 119 -8.14 14.27 6.42
N PRO A 120 -8.34 15.05 7.50
CA PRO A 120 -7.46 14.99 8.67
C PRO A 120 -7.43 13.59 9.32
N TYR A 121 -8.59 12.92 9.41
CA TYR A 121 -8.68 11.56 9.92
C TYR A 121 -7.85 10.61 9.06
N TRP A 122 -8.00 10.66 7.74
CA TRP A 122 -7.30 9.78 6.81
C TRP A 122 -5.78 9.95 6.84
N LYS A 123 -5.30 11.20 6.92
CA LYS A 123 -3.87 11.48 7.10
C LYS A 123 -3.33 10.80 8.36
N ASN A 124 -4.04 10.93 9.48
CA ASN A 124 -3.62 10.32 10.75
C ASN A 124 -3.70 8.79 10.71
N PHE A 125 -4.78 8.25 10.14
CA PHE A 125 -4.99 6.81 10.01
C PHE A 125 -3.87 6.15 9.20
N LEU A 126 -3.51 6.70 8.03
CA LEU A 126 -2.47 6.14 7.16
C LEU A 126 -1.08 6.27 7.81
N ARG A 127 -0.76 7.42 8.43
CA ARG A 127 0.49 7.60 9.20
C ARG A 127 0.62 6.60 10.34
N SER A 128 -0.45 6.38 11.10
CA SER A 128 -0.43 5.45 12.24
C SER A 128 -0.23 3.99 11.82
N ASN A 129 -0.57 3.65 10.58
CA ASN A 129 -0.37 2.33 9.98
C ASN A 129 0.89 2.24 9.10
N ASP A 130 1.74 3.27 9.12
CA ASP A 130 2.97 3.35 8.34
C ASP A 130 2.73 3.16 6.84
N ILE A 131 1.62 3.71 6.32
CA ILE A 131 1.26 3.70 4.90
C ILE A 131 1.59 5.07 4.32
N SER A 132 2.46 5.10 3.32
CA SER A 132 2.75 6.30 2.53
C SER A 132 1.50 6.76 1.80
N PHE A 133 1.28 8.07 1.70
CA PHE A 133 0.11 8.59 1.00
C PHE A 133 0.34 9.96 0.38
N PHE A 134 -0.48 10.24 -0.63
CA PHE A 134 -0.56 11.51 -1.31
C PHE A 134 -2.00 12.02 -1.32
N VAL A 135 -2.17 13.33 -1.46
CA VAL A 135 -3.50 13.95 -1.59
C VAL A 135 -3.59 14.55 -2.99
N GLN A 136 -4.60 14.14 -3.75
CA GLN A 136 -4.85 14.61 -5.12
C GLN A 136 -3.65 14.43 -6.07
N GLY A 137 -3.37 13.18 -6.43
CA GLY A 137 -2.31 12.81 -7.37
C GLY A 137 -1.31 11.87 -6.73
N ALA A 138 -0.62 11.08 -7.56
CA ALA A 138 0.48 10.25 -7.11
C ALA A 138 1.77 11.07 -7.17
N GLY A 139 2.52 11.10 -6.07
CA GLY A 139 3.92 11.52 -6.12
C GLY A 139 4.83 10.34 -6.44
N SER A 140 6.15 10.59 -6.38
CA SER A 140 7.13 9.50 -6.45
C SER A 140 7.19 8.80 -5.09
N ALA A 141 6.74 7.55 -5.05
CA ALA A 141 6.90 6.65 -3.92
C ALA A 141 7.25 5.25 -4.44
N MET A 142 8.11 4.57 -3.69
CA MET A 142 8.41 3.16 -3.90
C MET A 142 7.51 2.30 -3.02
N GLY A 143 7.07 1.16 -3.56
CA GLY A 143 6.23 0.20 -2.86
C GLY A 143 4.77 0.61 -2.77
N GLU A 144 4.12 0.19 -1.70
CA GLU A 144 2.71 0.44 -1.46
C GLU A 144 2.45 1.87 -0.94
N PHE A 145 1.52 2.56 -1.58
CA PHE A 145 1.05 3.85 -1.09
C PHE A 145 -0.41 4.12 -1.48
N VAL A 146 -1.03 5.06 -0.77
CA VAL A 146 -2.42 5.46 -1.00
C VAL A 146 -2.49 6.85 -1.65
N VAL A 147 -3.27 6.98 -2.71
CA VAL A 147 -3.63 8.28 -3.28
C VAL A 147 -5.05 8.63 -2.82
N LEU A 148 -5.13 9.62 -1.93
CA LEU A 148 -6.38 10.17 -1.44
C LEU A 148 -7.01 11.09 -2.50
N GLU A 149 -8.28 10.84 -2.81
CA GLU A 149 -9.11 11.69 -3.66
C GLU A 149 -10.25 12.28 -2.81
N PRO A 150 -10.06 13.49 -2.25
CA PRO A 150 -11.08 14.13 -1.43
C PRO A 150 -12.25 14.63 -2.28
N VAL A 151 -13.45 14.14 -1.98
CA VAL A 151 -14.71 14.48 -2.67
C VAL A 151 -15.75 15.05 -1.70
N ASN A 152 -16.72 15.81 -2.23
CA ASN A 152 -17.80 16.38 -1.42
C ASN A 152 -18.87 15.32 -1.06
N ARG A 153 -19.09 14.36 -1.96
CA ARG A 153 -20.05 13.26 -1.81
C ARG A 153 -19.37 11.95 -2.17
N LEU A 154 -19.63 10.92 -1.37
CA LEU A 154 -19.21 9.55 -1.65
C LEU A 154 -20.39 8.73 -2.14
N GLU A 155 -20.17 7.97 -3.20
CA GLU A 155 -21.07 6.94 -3.67
C GLU A 155 -20.22 5.70 -3.98
N TRP A 156 -20.71 4.53 -3.58
CA TRP A 156 -19.99 3.28 -3.76
C TRP A 156 -20.97 2.11 -3.85
N GLU A 157 -20.44 0.99 -4.31
CA GLU A 157 -21.03 -0.34 -4.27
C GLU A 157 -20.10 -1.27 -3.49
N ILE A 158 -20.64 -2.34 -2.92
CA ILE A 158 -19.80 -3.36 -2.28
C ILE A 158 -19.44 -4.42 -3.33
N ARG A 159 -18.14 -4.65 -3.53
CA ARG A 159 -17.59 -5.69 -4.41
C ARG A 159 -16.44 -6.40 -3.70
N HIS A 160 -16.44 -7.73 -3.70
CA HIS A 160 -15.41 -8.54 -3.01
C HIS A 160 -15.20 -8.13 -1.54
N GLY A 161 -16.26 -7.70 -0.86
CA GLY A 161 -16.20 -7.22 0.54
C GLY A 161 -15.61 -5.82 0.73
N PHE A 162 -15.36 -5.06 -0.33
CA PHE A 162 -14.81 -3.71 -0.28
C PHE A 162 -15.78 -2.67 -0.83
N PRO A 163 -15.79 -1.44 -0.30
CA PRO A 163 -16.46 -0.32 -0.93
C PRO A 163 -15.68 0.13 -2.17
N VAL A 164 -16.32 0.13 -3.33
CA VAL A 164 -15.73 0.46 -4.63
C VAL A 164 -16.60 1.47 -5.35
N ASP A 165 -15.98 2.41 -6.06
CA ASP A 165 -16.67 3.37 -6.91
C ASP A 165 -17.60 2.66 -7.91
N ARG A 166 -18.73 3.31 -8.24
CA ARG A 166 -19.78 2.73 -9.09
C ARG A 166 -19.24 2.36 -10.46
N LEU A 167 -19.76 1.29 -11.06
CA LEU A 167 -19.30 0.78 -12.37
C LEU A 167 -19.25 1.88 -13.44
N LYS A 168 -20.26 2.77 -13.46
CA LYS A 168 -20.31 3.92 -14.39
C LYS A 168 -19.07 4.82 -14.29
N ASN A 169 -18.58 5.08 -13.09
CA ASN A 169 -17.40 5.92 -12.87
C ASN A 169 -16.11 5.18 -13.27
N VAL A 170 -16.06 3.87 -13.04
CA VAL A 170 -14.94 3.00 -13.41
C VAL A 170 -14.81 2.90 -14.93
N VAL A 171 -15.91 2.65 -15.64
CA VAL A 171 -15.93 2.64 -17.11
C VAL A 171 -15.52 4.00 -17.68
N LYS A 172 -16.05 5.10 -17.13
CA LYS A 172 -15.63 6.46 -17.53
C LYS A 172 -14.13 6.69 -17.32
N PHE A 173 -13.55 6.13 -16.26
CA PHE A 173 -12.12 6.21 -16.00
C PHE A 173 -11.31 5.43 -17.05
N CYS A 174 -11.78 4.26 -17.47
CA CYS A 174 -11.08 3.43 -18.44
C CYS A 174 -11.17 3.97 -19.88
N VAL A 175 -12.34 4.42 -20.35
CA VAL A 175 -12.59 4.79 -21.77
C VAL A 175 -11.60 5.84 -22.29
N ASN A 176 -11.09 6.71 -21.43
CA ASN A 176 -10.18 7.78 -21.82
C ASN A 176 -8.69 7.38 -21.84
N ARG A 177 -8.37 6.07 -21.75
CA ARG A 177 -7.00 5.59 -21.55
C ARG A 177 -6.74 4.28 -22.30
N ALA A 178 -5.78 4.31 -23.22
CA ALA A 178 -5.38 3.13 -24.00
C ALA A 178 -4.92 1.94 -23.12
N THR A 179 -4.29 2.22 -21.96
CA THR A 179 -3.81 1.18 -21.04
C THR A 179 -4.91 0.34 -20.38
N PHE A 180 -6.18 0.70 -20.55
CA PHE A 180 -7.33 0.02 -19.95
C PHE A 180 -8.20 -0.72 -20.96
N GLU A 181 -7.68 -1.01 -22.16
CA GLU A 181 -8.44 -1.71 -23.20
C GLU A 181 -8.88 -3.13 -22.77
N TYR A 182 -7.98 -3.93 -22.20
CA TYR A 182 -8.32 -5.26 -21.69
C TYR A 182 -9.38 -5.20 -20.56
N PRO A 183 -9.22 -4.36 -19.51
CA PRO A 183 -10.28 -4.15 -18.53
C PRO A 183 -11.61 -3.70 -19.13
N LEU A 184 -11.61 -2.84 -20.15
CA LEU A 184 -12.85 -2.42 -20.82
C LEU A 184 -13.56 -3.59 -21.50
N ALA A 185 -12.82 -4.44 -22.22
CA ALA A 185 -13.38 -5.66 -22.82
C ALA A 185 -13.98 -6.58 -21.75
N TYR A 186 -13.28 -6.78 -20.64
CA TYR A 186 -13.76 -7.59 -19.52
C TYR A 186 -15.06 -7.04 -18.93
N LEU A 187 -15.12 -5.74 -18.64
CA LEU A 187 -16.33 -5.11 -18.12
C LEU A 187 -17.47 -5.16 -19.13
N ALA A 188 -17.18 -4.99 -20.42
CA ALA A 188 -18.18 -5.04 -21.49
C ALA A 188 -18.82 -6.43 -21.60
N LEU A 189 -18.02 -7.49 -21.61
CA LEU A 189 -18.51 -8.86 -21.67
C LEU A 189 -19.27 -9.24 -20.39
N LYS A 190 -18.64 -9.06 -19.23
CA LYS A 190 -19.20 -9.49 -17.94
C LYS A 190 -20.51 -8.79 -17.59
N TYR A 191 -20.59 -7.48 -17.84
CA TYR A 191 -21.77 -6.67 -17.49
C TYR A 191 -22.66 -6.37 -18.71
N LYS A 192 -22.43 -7.05 -19.84
CA LYS A 192 -23.20 -6.89 -21.09
C LYS A 192 -23.33 -5.44 -21.54
N MET A 193 -22.25 -4.67 -21.42
CA MET A 193 -22.23 -3.25 -21.75
C MET A 193 -21.89 -3.05 -23.23
N LYS A 194 -22.57 -2.10 -23.89
CA LYS A 194 -22.25 -1.68 -25.26
C LYS A 194 -21.11 -0.65 -25.22
N ILE A 195 -19.87 -1.13 -25.26
CA ILE A 195 -18.65 -0.30 -25.29
C ILE A 195 -17.86 -0.66 -26.54
N LYS A 196 -17.30 0.34 -27.24
CA LYS A 196 -16.42 0.10 -28.39
C LYS A 196 -15.04 -0.33 -27.87
N VAL A 197 -14.66 -1.57 -28.15
CA VAL A 197 -13.36 -2.16 -27.84
C VAL A 197 -12.87 -2.95 -29.06
N ASP A 198 -11.56 -3.08 -29.26
CA ASP A 198 -11.01 -3.87 -30.37
C ASP A 198 -11.52 -5.32 -30.31
N PRO A 199 -12.10 -5.87 -31.40
CA PRO A 199 -12.59 -7.25 -31.46
C PRO A 199 -11.55 -8.30 -31.04
N ARG A 200 -10.27 -8.09 -31.34
CA ARG A 200 -9.18 -9.02 -30.97
C ARG A 200 -8.99 -9.10 -29.46
N VAL A 201 -9.20 -7.98 -28.75
CA VAL A 201 -9.12 -7.95 -27.28
C VAL A 201 -10.37 -8.60 -26.68
N MET A 202 -11.54 -8.39 -27.30
CA MET A 202 -12.79 -9.03 -26.88
C MET A 202 -12.71 -10.56 -26.96
N GLU A 203 -12.15 -11.11 -28.04
CA GLU A 203 -11.95 -12.55 -28.21
C GLU A 203 -11.05 -13.13 -27.11
N LYS A 204 -9.87 -12.52 -26.88
CA LYS A 204 -8.96 -12.93 -25.80
C LYS A 204 -9.57 -12.91 -24.41
N VAL A 205 -10.45 -11.94 -24.14
CA VAL A 205 -11.14 -11.86 -22.84
C VAL A 205 -12.22 -12.92 -22.73
N ALA A 206 -12.94 -13.21 -23.81
CA ALA A 206 -13.96 -14.26 -23.83
C ALA A 206 -13.38 -15.65 -23.56
N GLU A 207 -12.15 -15.93 -24.01
CA GLU A 207 -11.43 -17.17 -23.67
C GLU A 207 -11.06 -17.29 -22.18
N ALA A 208 -10.96 -16.17 -21.47
CA ALA A 208 -10.51 -16.11 -20.08
C ALA A 208 -11.65 -16.01 -19.05
N LEU A 209 -12.91 -15.91 -19.51
CA LEU A 209 -14.13 -15.79 -18.70
C LEU A 209 -14.88 -17.12 -18.61
#